data_AF-A0A973KYB8-F1
#
_entry.id   AF-A0A973KYB8-F1
#
_cell.length_a   1.000
_cell.length_b   1.000
_cell.length_c   1.000
_cell.angle_alpha   90.00
_cell.angle_beta   90.00
_cell.angle_gamma   90.00
#
_symmetry.space_group_name_H-M   'P 1'
#
loop_
_entity.id
_entity.type
_entity.pdbx_description
1 polymer ?
#
loop_
_entity_poly.entity_id
_entity_poly.type
_entity_poly.pdbx_seq_one_letter_code
_entity_poly.pdbx_strand_id
1 'polypeptide(L)'
;MGTDIDGVIESRSPDGHWRFTADLLDFDPPRDYVAWECLFGVRGAGDVERPLFAARGLPDGISDAVREAGVGEFQHDHTYATWAEVAAVDWDAPLAHGPAWN
;
A
#
# COMPACT_ATOMS: atom_id res chain seq x y z
N MET A 1 -3.83 20.65 -5.10
CA MET A 1 -4.56 19.51 -4.49
C MET A 1 -3.65 18.30 -4.58
N GLY A 2 -3.35 17.65 -3.46
CA GLY A 2 -2.56 16.42 -3.41
C GLY A 2 -3.46 15.24 -3.02
N THR A 3 -3.00 14.02 -3.28
CA THR A 3 -3.63 12.79 -2.77
C THR A 3 -2.77 12.29 -1.63
N ASP A 4 -3.40 11.86 -0.54
CA ASP A 4 -2.73 11.23 0.58
C ASP A 4 -2.90 9.72 0.51
N ILE A 5 -2.00 8.98 1.15
CA ILE A 5 -2.18 7.54 1.35
C ILE A 5 -3.02 7.34 2.60
N ASP A 6 -4.17 6.70 2.43
CA ASP A 6 -5.03 6.25 3.51
C ASP A 6 -4.96 4.72 3.56
N GLY A 7 -5.02 4.17 4.76
CA GLY A 7 -4.99 2.73 4.94
C GLY A 7 -4.85 2.34 6.40
N VAL A 8 -4.82 1.03 6.62
CA VAL A 8 -4.86 0.45 7.97
C VAL A 8 -3.90 -0.71 8.07
N ILE A 9 -3.45 -0.98 9.30
CA ILE A 9 -2.79 -2.23 9.65
C ILE A 9 -3.82 -3.12 10.31
N GLU A 10 -4.04 -4.31 9.73
CA GLU A 10 -4.82 -5.36 10.37
C GLU A 10 -3.93 -6.50 10.87
N SER A 11 -4.36 -7.15 11.95
CA SER A 11 -3.76 -8.37 12.47
C SER A 11 -4.79 -9.47 12.55
N ARG A 12 -4.34 -10.71 12.31
CA ARG A 12 -5.21 -11.88 12.41
C ARG A 12 -5.18 -12.41 13.83
N SER A 13 -6.33 -12.43 14.50
CA SER A 13 -6.44 -12.95 15.86
C SER A 13 -6.38 -14.48 15.90
N PRO A 14 -6.11 -15.08 17.08
CA PRO A 14 -6.03 -16.54 17.24
C PRO A 14 -7.33 -17.29 16.86
N ASP A 15 -8.47 -16.63 16.91
CA ASP A 15 -9.77 -17.14 16.47
C ASP A 15 -9.97 -17.10 14.93
N GLY A 16 -8.95 -16.63 14.19
CA GLY A 16 -8.91 -16.65 12.73
C GLY A 16 -9.49 -15.41 12.05
N HIS A 17 -10.02 -14.45 12.81
CA HIS A 17 -10.60 -13.21 12.29
C HIS A 17 -9.56 -12.10 12.10
N TRP A 18 -9.79 -11.20 11.14
CA TRP A 18 -9.00 -9.99 10.97
C TRP A 18 -9.53 -8.88 11.86
N ARG A 19 -8.61 -8.10 12.45
CA ARG A 19 -8.93 -6.97 13.31
C ARG A 19 -8.07 -5.76 12.96
N PHE A 20 -8.73 -4.62 12.86
CA PHE A 20 -8.08 -3.32 12.86
C PHE A 20 -7.11 -3.20 14.04
N THR A 21 -5.87 -2.80 13.74
CA THR A 21 -4.80 -2.64 14.73
C THR A 21 -4.33 -1.19 14.81
N ALA A 22 -4.18 -0.52 13.67
CA ALA A 22 -3.78 0.89 13.60
C ALA A 22 -4.25 1.54 12.31
N ASP A 23 -4.50 2.85 12.36
CA ASP A 23 -4.69 3.70 11.18
C ASP A 23 -3.32 4.15 10.67
N LEU A 24 -3.10 4.16 9.35
CA LEU A 24 -1.83 4.64 8.80
C LEU A 24 -1.62 6.13 9.04
N LEU A 25 -2.70 6.93 9.11
CA LEU A 25 -2.63 8.37 9.35
C LEU A 25 -2.16 8.69 10.77
N ASP A 26 -2.33 7.77 11.73
CA ASP A 26 -1.80 7.94 13.09
C ASP A 26 -0.25 7.99 13.13
N PHE A 27 0.42 7.51 12.07
CA PHE A 27 1.88 7.54 11.94
C PHE A 27 2.41 8.76 11.19
N ASP A 28 1.54 9.68 10.73
CA ASP A 28 1.90 10.88 9.96
C ASP A 28 2.86 10.60 8.79
N PRO A 29 2.50 9.68 7.86
CA PRO A 29 3.38 9.34 6.75
C PRO A 29 3.60 10.55 5.84
N PRO A 30 4.84 10.81 5.39
CA PRO A 30 5.10 11.91 4.48
C PRO A 30 4.43 11.65 3.13
N ARG A 31 4.06 12.74 2.45
CA ARG A 31 3.60 12.70 1.07
C ARG A 31 4.79 12.50 0.12
N ASP A 32 5.32 11.28 0.10
CA ASP A 32 6.45 10.86 -0.72
C ASP A 32 5.96 10.03 -1.93
N TYR A 33 5.70 10.73 -3.04
CA TYR A 33 5.21 10.10 -4.27
C TYR A 33 6.23 9.15 -4.91
N VAL A 34 7.53 9.30 -4.65
CA VAL A 34 8.54 8.36 -5.18
C VAL A 34 8.45 7.06 -4.41
N ALA A 35 8.36 7.11 -3.08
CA ALA A 35 8.13 5.93 -2.27
C ALA A 35 6.81 5.23 -2.64
N TRP A 36 5.73 5.99 -2.88
CA TRP A 36 4.44 5.44 -3.27
C TRP A 36 4.43 4.86 -4.69
N GLU A 37 5.22 5.41 -5.61
CA GLU A 37 5.44 4.81 -6.93
C GLU A 37 6.16 3.47 -6.80
N CYS A 38 7.26 3.41 -6.05
CA CYS A 38 8.02 2.17 -5.79
C CYS A 38 7.15 1.08 -5.13
N LEU A 39 6.35 1.47 -4.13
CA LEU A 39 5.55 0.51 -3.36
C LEU A 39 4.26 0.12 -4.09
N PHE A 40 3.51 1.10 -4.61
CA PHE A 40 2.11 0.91 -5.00
C PHE A 40 1.83 1.31 -6.45
N GLY A 41 2.80 1.86 -7.17
CA GLY A 41 2.62 2.34 -8.54
C GLY A 41 1.78 3.61 -8.62
N VAL A 42 1.75 4.42 -7.54
CA VAL A 42 0.91 5.62 -7.47
C VAL A 42 1.70 6.88 -7.86
N ARG A 43 1.30 7.50 -8.97
CA ARG A 43 1.62 8.91 -9.36
C ARG A 43 3.08 9.35 -9.32
N GLY A 44 4.06 8.46 -9.49
CA GLY A 44 5.44 8.91 -9.58
C GLY A 44 5.88 9.30 -10.99
N ALA A 45 7.18 9.57 -11.14
CA ALA A 45 7.76 10.25 -12.29
C ALA A 45 7.75 9.43 -13.59
N GLY A 46 7.30 8.17 -13.53
CA GLY A 46 7.23 7.25 -14.67
C GLY A 46 8.47 6.35 -14.81
N ASP A 47 9.38 6.41 -13.83
CA ASP A 47 10.64 5.68 -13.86
C ASP A 47 10.53 4.27 -13.25
N VAL A 48 9.47 3.99 -12.48
CA VAL A 48 9.27 2.66 -11.86
C VAL A 48 8.49 1.75 -12.81
N GLU A 49 9.15 0.72 -13.34
CA GLU A 49 8.53 -0.26 -14.24
C GLU A 49 7.82 -1.38 -13.48
N ARG A 50 8.29 -1.70 -12.27
CA ARG A 50 7.84 -2.84 -11.47
C ARG A 50 7.61 -2.45 -10.00
N PRO A 51 6.50 -1.77 -9.68
CA PRO A 51 6.13 -1.51 -8.30
C PRO A 51 5.88 -2.80 -7.51
N LEU A 52 6.23 -2.82 -6.23
CA LEU A 52 6.26 -4.03 -5.40
C LEU A 52 4.85 -4.62 -5.11
N PHE A 53 3.89 -3.73 -4.86
CA PHE A 53 2.56 -4.06 -4.36
C PHE A 53 1.47 -3.30 -5.11
N ALA A 54 1.59 -3.07 -6.42
CA ALA A 54 0.58 -2.31 -7.16
C ALA A 54 -0.68 -3.12 -7.51
N ALA A 55 -1.82 -2.42 -7.60
CA ALA A 55 -3.06 -2.87 -8.24
C ALA A 55 -3.61 -4.22 -7.73
N ARG A 56 -3.52 -4.49 -6.43
CA ARG A 56 -4.01 -5.76 -5.84
C ARG A 56 -5.46 -5.72 -5.38
N GLY A 57 -6.06 -4.54 -5.31
CA GLY A 57 -7.40 -4.34 -4.74
C GLY A 57 -7.40 -4.48 -3.21
N LEU A 58 -8.57 -4.79 -2.65
CA LEU A 58 -8.70 -5.13 -1.24
C LEU A 58 -8.35 -6.62 -1.01
N PRO A 59 -7.68 -6.97 0.10
CA PRO A 59 -7.39 -8.37 0.41
C PRO A 59 -8.64 -9.17 0.78
N ASP A 60 -8.59 -10.47 0.54
CA ASP A 60 -9.62 -11.39 1.02
C ASP A 60 -9.62 -11.48 2.54
N GLY A 61 -10.80 -11.31 3.14
CA GLY A 61 -11.00 -11.54 4.57
C GLY A 61 -10.76 -10.34 5.50
N ILE A 62 -10.50 -9.13 4.98
CA ILE A 62 -10.44 -7.90 5.81
C ILE A 62 -11.64 -7.77 6.76
N SER A 63 -11.44 -7.05 7.88
CA SER A 63 -12.56 -6.80 8.80
C SER A 63 -13.66 -5.97 8.13
N ASP A 64 -14.90 -6.13 8.62
CA ASP A 64 -16.06 -5.43 8.06
C ASP A 64 -15.91 -3.90 8.12
N ALA A 65 -15.35 -3.38 9.22
CA ALA A 65 -15.07 -1.96 9.38
C ALA A 65 -14.11 -1.42 8.30
N VAL A 66 -13.06 -2.16 7.98
CA VAL A 66 -12.11 -1.79 6.93
C VAL A 66 -12.74 -1.89 5.55
N ARG A 67 -13.58 -2.90 5.32
CA ARG A 67 -14.32 -3.05 4.07
C ARG A 67 -15.27 -1.88 3.83
N GLU A 68 -15.99 -1.44 4.86
CA GLU A 68 -16.91 -0.31 4.78
C GLU A 68 -16.17 1.02 4.57
N ALA A 69 -15.06 1.24 5.28
CA ALA A 69 -14.24 2.43 5.09
C ALA A 69 -13.63 2.50 3.67
N GLY A 70 -13.23 1.34 3.12
CA GLY A 70 -12.59 1.25 1.82
C GLY A 70 -13.48 1.59 0.62
N VAL A 71 -14.81 1.63 0.74
CA VAL A 71 -15.71 1.92 -0.39
C VAL A 71 -16.25 3.36 -0.43
N GLY A 72 -15.63 4.27 0.33
CA GLY A 72 -16.00 5.69 0.34
C GLY A 72 -15.76 6.38 -1.02
N GLU A 73 -16.46 7.49 -1.28
CA GLU A 73 -16.41 8.23 -2.57
C GLU A 73 -15.00 8.65 -2.99
N PHE A 74 -14.10 8.89 -2.03
CA PHE A 74 -12.72 9.31 -2.28
C PHE A 74 -11.70 8.19 -2.15
N GLN A 75 -12.15 6.96 -1.90
CA GLN A 75 -11.30 5.79 -1.71
C GLN A 75 -11.21 5.03 -3.04
N HIS A 76 -9.99 4.96 -3.59
CA HIS A 76 -9.74 4.38 -4.90
C HIS A 76 -8.35 3.73 -4.96
N ASP A 77 -8.08 2.97 -6.03
CA ASP A 77 -6.78 2.34 -6.31
C ASP A 77 -6.24 1.49 -5.14
N HIS A 78 -7.12 0.70 -4.52
CA HIS A 78 -6.76 -0.14 -3.39
C HIS A 78 -5.65 -1.11 -3.72
N THR A 79 -4.78 -1.30 -2.74
CA THR A 79 -3.79 -2.36 -2.75
C THR A 79 -3.43 -2.75 -1.32
N TYR A 80 -2.66 -3.82 -1.19
CA TYR A 80 -2.20 -4.31 0.11
C TYR A 80 -0.87 -5.04 0.01
N ALA A 81 -0.20 -5.17 1.14
CA ALA A 81 0.91 -6.08 1.34
C ALA A 81 0.75 -6.80 2.67
N THR A 82 1.17 -8.05 2.74
CA THR A 82 1.26 -8.80 4.00
C THR A 82 2.62 -8.56 4.65
N TRP A 83 2.70 -8.69 5.98
CA TRP A 83 3.98 -8.62 6.69
C TRP A 83 5.02 -9.63 6.19
N ALA A 84 4.57 -10.81 5.75
CA ALA A 84 5.45 -11.82 5.18
C ALA A 84 6.06 -11.37 3.84
N GLU A 85 5.26 -10.72 2.98
CA GLU A 85 5.76 -10.18 1.71
C GLU A 85 6.72 -9.02 1.94
N VAL A 86 6.37 -8.07 2.82
CA VAL A 86 7.24 -6.93 3.17
C VAL A 86 8.59 -7.40 3.71
N ALA A 87 8.60 -8.45 4.55
CA ALA A 87 9.82 -9.02 5.09
C ALA A 87 10.67 -9.77 4.05
N ALA A 88 10.06 -10.24 2.96
CA ALA A 88 10.73 -10.96 1.88
C ALA A 88 11.24 -10.06 0.75
N VAL A 89 10.92 -8.76 0.77
CA VAL A 89 11.39 -7.79 -0.23
C VAL A 89 12.91 -7.67 -0.16
N ASP A 90 13.56 -7.77 -1.31
CA ASP A 90 14.92 -7.28 -1.51
C ASP A 90 14.87 -5.77 -1.77
N TRP A 91 15.13 -4.98 -0.73
CA TRP A 91 15.03 -3.52 -0.78
C TRP A 91 16.14 -2.85 -1.61
N ASP A 92 17.20 -3.59 -1.94
CA ASP A 92 18.30 -3.12 -2.77
C ASP A 92 18.09 -3.45 -4.26
N ALA A 93 17.06 -4.24 -4.59
CA ALA A 93 16.77 -4.61 -5.97
C ALA A 93 16.24 -3.41 -6.78
N PRO A 94 16.69 -3.24 -8.04
CA PRO A 94 16.18 -2.19 -8.90
C PRO A 94 14.71 -2.48 -9.31
N LEU A 95 13.89 -1.43 -9.29
CA LEU A 95 12.48 -1.48 -9.71
C LEU A 95 12.26 -1.05 -11.18
N ALA A 96 13.35 -0.82 -11.91
CA ALA A 96 13.37 -0.47 -13.32
C ALA A 96 14.62 -1.06 -13.99
N HIS A 97 14.52 -1.37 -15.28
CA HIS A 97 15.63 -1.94 -16.05
C HIS A 97 16.70 -0.91 -16.44
N GLY A 98 16.38 0.39 -16.41
CA GLY A 98 17.31 1.49 -16.63
C GLY A 98 17.34 2.44 -15.43
N PRO A 99 18.37 3.30 -15.33
CA PRO A 99 18.31 4.41 -14.39
C PRO A 99 17.09 5.28 -14.74
N ALA A 100 16.34 5.70 -13.71
CA ALA A 100 15.54 6.92 -13.81
C ALA A 100 16.44 8.00 -14.42
N TRP A 101 15.94 8.84 -15.32
CA TRP A 101 16.63 9.89 -16.10
C TRP A 101 17.13 9.54 -17.51
N ASN A 102 16.50 10.21 -18.49
CA ASN A 102 17.16 10.91 -19.60
C ASN A 102 16.90 12.41 -19.45
#